data_AF-A0A379LLV1-F1
#
_entry.id   AF-A0A379LLV1-F1
#
_cell.length_a   1.000
_cell.length_b   1.000
_cell.length_c   1.000
_cell.angle_alpha   90.00
_cell.angle_beta   90.00
_cell.angle_gamma   90.00
#
_symmetry.space_group_name_H-M   'P 1'
#
loop_
_entity.id
_entity.type
_entity.pdbx_description
1 polymer ?
#
loop_
_entity_poly.entity_id
_entity_poly.type
_entity_poly.pdbx_seq_one_letter_code
_entity_poly.pdbx_strand_id
1 'polypeptide(L)'
;MTKVSYLDFRINVLDDFFLCLANKPKVNLTYEEALGYVSYNFESGFNEVENFIVDFVLYVLCSDFEFTKDLSKVLNKGLSQVINSSYFKEIIRQIDTSDKNDLLHDLYLSKLISKEQRDFLTNN
;
A
#
# COMPACT_ATOMS: atom_id res chain seq x y z
N MET A 1 -3.10 20.77 7.72
CA MET A 1 -2.56 19.66 6.89
C MET A 1 -3.70 19.13 6.04
N THR A 2 -3.46 18.95 4.75
CA THR A 2 -4.41 18.28 3.85
C THR A 2 -4.42 16.80 4.22
N LYS A 3 -5.61 16.18 4.33
CA LYS A 3 -5.71 14.74 4.56
C LYS A 3 -5.28 13.97 3.31
N VAL A 4 -4.75 12.77 3.49
CA VAL A 4 -4.31 11.88 2.40
C VAL A 4 -5.48 11.00 1.95
N SER A 5 -5.80 10.99 0.66
CA SER A 5 -6.80 10.07 0.11
C SER A 5 -6.19 8.69 -0.13
N TYR A 6 -6.76 7.66 0.47
CA TYR A 6 -6.33 6.28 0.21
C TYR A 6 -6.74 5.84 -1.20
N LEU A 7 -7.92 6.24 -1.66
CA LEU A 7 -8.42 5.83 -2.97
C LEU A 7 -7.60 6.44 -4.11
N ASP A 8 -7.25 7.73 -4.04
CA ASP A 8 -6.42 8.37 -5.05
C ASP A 8 -5.06 7.69 -5.17
N PHE A 9 -4.42 7.41 -4.02
CA PHE A 9 -3.13 6.73 -3.99
C PHE A 9 -3.19 5.31 -4.53
N ARG A 10 -4.23 4.57 -4.14
CA ARG A 10 -4.47 3.23 -4.68
C ARG A 10 -4.61 3.26 -6.19
N ILE A 11 -5.40 4.19 -6.74
CA ILE A 11 -5.59 4.34 -8.18
C ILE A 11 -4.26 4.70 -8.85
N ASN A 12 -3.51 5.67 -8.32
CA ASN A 12 -2.23 6.09 -8.89
C ASN A 12 -1.21 4.93 -8.94
N VAL A 13 -1.09 4.16 -7.87
CA VAL A 13 -0.18 2.99 -7.84
C VAL A 13 -0.61 1.92 -8.85
N LEU A 14 -1.92 1.67 -8.97
CA LEU A 14 -2.44 0.72 -9.95
C LEU A 14 -2.24 1.20 -11.39
N ASP A 15 -2.51 2.47 -11.66
CA ASP A 15 -2.33 3.08 -12.97
C ASP A 15 -0.86 3.03 -13.39
N ASP A 16 0.08 3.42 -12.52
CA ASP A 16 1.52 3.32 -12.80
C ASP A 16 1.95 1.88 -13.04
N PHE A 17 1.45 0.93 -12.24
CA PHE A 17 1.73 -0.48 -12.41
C PHE A 17 1.23 -1.00 -13.77
N PHE A 18 -0.02 -0.73 -14.12
CA PHE A 18 -0.59 -1.17 -15.38
C PHE A 18 -0.01 -0.41 -16.58
N LEU A 19 0.37 0.85 -16.44
CA LEU A 19 1.10 1.60 -17.46
C LEU A 19 2.48 0.99 -17.70
N CYS A 20 3.20 0.58 -16.65
CA CYS A 20 4.46 -0.16 -16.80
C CYS A 20 4.28 -1.46 -17.58
N LEU A 21 3.17 -2.17 -17.33
CA LEU A 21 2.84 -3.41 -18.06
C LEU A 21 2.34 -3.17 -19.49
N ALA A 22 1.58 -2.10 -19.73
CA ALA A 22 0.93 -1.77 -21.01
C ALA A 22 1.86 -1.04 -21.98
N ASN A 23 2.79 -0.23 -21.50
CA ASN A 23 3.85 0.41 -22.28
C ASN A 23 4.93 -0.59 -22.72
N LYS A 24 4.53 -1.82 -23.08
CA LYS A 24 5.35 -2.80 -23.79
C LYS A 24 5.36 -2.49 -25.29
N PRO A 25 6.36 -1.73 -25.79
CA PRO A 25 6.85 -2.03 -27.13
C PRO A 25 8.29 -2.56 -27.22
N LYS A 26 9.18 -2.56 -26.20
CA LYS A 26 10.61 -2.89 -26.46
C LYS A 26 11.43 -3.62 -25.38
N VAL A 27 10.89 -3.97 -24.22
CA VAL A 27 11.65 -4.68 -23.17
C VAL A 27 10.78 -5.78 -22.58
N ASN A 28 11.33 -6.97 -22.38
CA ASN A 28 10.67 -8.08 -21.68
C ASN A 28 10.56 -7.76 -20.18
N LEU A 29 9.81 -6.71 -19.83
CA LEU A 29 9.60 -6.33 -18.44
C LEU A 29 8.75 -7.39 -17.75
N THR A 30 9.35 -8.03 -16.74
CA THR A 30 8.70 -8.97 -15.85
C THR A 30 7.81 -8.20 -14.86
N TYR A 31 6.85 -8.91 -14.26
CA TYR A 31 5.94 -8.34 -13.26
C TYR A 31 6.70 -7.83 -12.02
N GLU A 32 7.78 -8.53 -11.61
CA GLU A 32 8.66 -8.11 -10.52
C GLU A 32 9.37 -6.79 -10.84
N GLU A 33 9.90 -6.63 -12.06
CA GLU A 33 10.51 -5.37 -12.50
C GLU A 33 9.48 -4.23 -12.53
N ALA A 34 8.24 -4.48 -12.98
CA ALA A 34 7.17 -3.48 -12.93
C ALA A 34 6.91 -2.99 -11.51
N LEU A 35 6.82 -3.90 -10.53
CA LEU A 35 6.68 -3.52 -9.12
C LEU A 35 7.87 -2.72 -8.60
N GLY A 36 9.09 -3.09 -9.01
CA GLY A 36 10.30 -2.34 -8.66
C GLY A 36 10.29 -0.90 -9.19
N TYR A 37 9.85 -0.69 -10.43
CA TYR A 37 9.69 0.66 -11.00
C TYR A 37 8.64 1.48 -10.27
N VAL A 38 7.50 0.87 -9.95
CA VAL A 38 6.45 1.54 -9.18
C VAL A 38 7.00 1.92 -7.80
N SER A 39 7.62 1.00 -7.07
CA SER A 39 8.28 1.28 -5.78
C SER A 39 9.22 2.47 -5.87
N TYR A 40 10.11 2.49 -6.87
CA TYR A 40 11.07 3.59 -7.06
C TYR A 40 10.40 4.95 -7.35
N ASN A 41 9.34 4.97 -8.17
CA ASN A 41 8.63 6.22 -8.49
C ASN A 41 8.01 6.87 -7.25
N PHE A 42 7.63 6.06 -6.26
CA PHE A 42 6.99 6.51 -5.03
C PHE A 42 7.96 6.73 -3.86
N GLU A 43 9.21 6.23 -3.93
CA GLU A 43 10.24 6.43 -2.88
C GLU A 43 10.68 7.90 -2.71
N SER A 44 10.52 8.75 -3.74
CA SER A 44 11.03 10.12 -3.74
C SER A 44 9.92 11.17 -3.62
N GLY A 45 9.80 11.80 -2.44
CA GLY A 45 8.95 12.99 -2.24
C GLY A 45 7.63 12.75 -1.49
N PHE A 46 7.38 11.50 -1.07
CA PHE A 46 6.16 11.09 -0.38
C PHE A 46 6.38 11.09 1.14
N ASN A 47 5.38 11.52 1.90
CA ASN A 47 5.41 11.50 3.35
C ASN A 47 5.11 10.09 3.90
N GLU A 48 5.27 9.91 5.21
CA GLU A 48 5.14 8.59 5.85
C GLU A 48 3.76 7.93 5.67
N VAL A 49 2.68 8.72 5.62
CA VAL A 49 1.31 8.21 5.41
C VAL A 49 1.15 7.74 3.96
N GLU A 50 1.65 8.53 3.03
CA GLU A 50 1.64 8.26 1.61
C GLU A 50 2.46 7.00 1.28
N ASN A 51 3.67 6.89 1.84
CA ASN A 51 4.52 5.70 1.72
C ASN A 51 3.84 4.45 2.30
N PHE A 52 3.19 4.57 3.46
CA PHE A 52 2.45 3.45 4.04
C PHE A 52 1.35 2.93 3.11
N ILE A 53 0.62 3.82 2.44
CA ILE A 53 -0.42 3.43 1.47
C ILE A 53 0.19 2.75 0.26
N VAL A 54 1.27 3.30 -0.31
CA VAL A 54 1.95 2.72 -1.46
C VAL A 54 2.47 1.33 -1.13
N ASP A 55 3.19 1.17 -0.01
CA ASP A 55 3.71 -0.11 0.45
C ASP A 55 2.59 -1.14 0.63
N PHE A 56 1.44 -0.71 1.15
CA PHE A 56 0.28 -1.56 1.30
C PHE A 56 -0.30 -2.02 -0.04
N VAL A 57 -0.47 -1.12 -1.00
CA VAL A 57 -1.00 -1.46 -2.33
C VAL A 57 -0.03 -2.38 -3.08
N LEU A 58 1.28 -2.11 -3.02
CA LEU A 58 2.31 -2.99 -3.57
C LEU A 58 2.30 -4.37 -2.91
N TYR A 59 2.10 -4.44 -1.59
CA TYR A 59 1.99 -5.70 -0.87
C TYR A 59 0.82 -6.54 -1.36
N VAL A 60 -0.34 -5.91 -1.57
CA VAL A 60 -1.52 -6.56 -2.14
C VAL A 60 -1.26 -7.06 -3.56
N LEU A 61 -0.58 -6.26 -4.40
CA LEU A 61 -0.20 -6.71 -5.76
C LEU A 61 0.75 -7.91 -5.72
N CYS A 62 1.62 -8.01 -4.72
CA CYS A 62 2.53 -9.13 -4.56
C CYS A 62 1.87 -10.44 -4.08
N SER A 63 0.64 -10.42 -3.54
CA SER A 63 0.19 -11.45 -2.59
C SER A 63 -0.01 -12.86 -3.17
N ASP A 64 -0.06 -13.02 -4.49
CA ASP A 64 -0.39 -14.29 -5.14
C ASP A 64 0.67 -14.80 -6.14
N PHE A 65 1.82 -14.14 -6.25
CA PHE A 65 2.84 -14.51 -7.23
C PHE A 65 4.12 -15.05 -6.57
N GLU A 66 4.55 -16.25 -6.98
CA GLU A 66 5.75 -16.89 -6.42
C GLU A 66 7.02 -16.07 -6.66
N PHE A 67 7.11 -15.38 -7.80
CA PHE A 67 8.26 -14.57 -8.19
C PHE A 67 8.32 -13.20 -7.46
N THR A 68 7.27 -12.76 -6.76
CA THR A 68 7.28 -11.52 -5.95
C THR A 68 7.42 -11.79 -4.45
N LYS A 69 7.71 -13.04 -4.07
CA LYS A 69 7.66 -13.50 -2.68
C LYS A 69 8.64 -12.77 -1.76
N ASP A 70 9.82 -12.40 -2.25
CA ASP A 70 10.81 -11.72 -1.42
C ASP A 70 10.45 -10.25 -1.20
N LEU A 71 9.97 -9.54 -2.23
CA LEU A 71 9.40 -8.20 -2.07
C LEU A 71 8.17 -8.21 -1.13
N SER A 72 7.27 -9.18 -1.30
CA SER A 72 6.11 -9.37 -0.40
C SER A 72 6.52 -9.51 1.07
N LYS A 73 7.57 -10.29 1.37
CA LYS A 73 8.09 -10.43 2.74
C LYS A 73 8.65 -9.12 3.29
N VAL A 74 9.38 -8.36 2.47
CA VAL A 74 9.96 -7.07 2.87
C VAL A 74 8.84 -6.08 3.20
N LEU A 75 7.86 -5.95 2.31
CA LEU A 75 6.70 -5.07 2.50
C LEU A 75 5.87 -5.49 3.72
N ASN A 76 5.56 -6.79 3.87
CA ASN A 76 4.83 -7.29 5.04
C ASN A 76 5.55 -6.97 6.35
N LYS A 77 6.88 -7.13 6.38
CA LYS A 77 7.68 -6.79 7.57
C LYS A 77 7.58 -5.30 7.90
N GLY A 78 7.74 -4.42 6.90
CA GLY A 78 7.65 -2.97 7.07
C GLY A 78 6.26 -2.53 7.55
N LEU A 79 5.21 -2.98 6.86
CA LEU A 79 3.81 -2.72 7.20
C LEU A 79 3.49 -3.21 8.61
N SER A 80 3.90 -4.43 8.96
CA SER A 80 3.69 -4.99 10.30
C SER A 80 4.40 -4.18 11.39
N GLN A 81 5.60 -3.65 11.13
CA GLN A 81 6.30 -2.79 12.08
C GLN A 81 5.54 -1.48 12.32
N VAL A 82 5.04 -0.85 11.25
CA VAL A 82 4.24 0.37 11.34
C VAL A 82 2.93 0.10 12.08
N ILE A 83 2.17 -0.93 11.69
CA ILE A 83 0.87 -1.30 12.27
C ILE A 83 0.95 -1.59 13.78
N ASN A 84 2.03 -2.24 14.21
CA ASN A 84 2.25 -2.56 15.63
C ASN A 84 2.85 -1.40 16.44
N SER A 85 3.23 -0.30 15.77
CA SER A 85 3.76 0.88 16.44
C SER A 85 2.65 1.74 17.05
N SER A 86 3.02 2.57 18.02
CA SER A 86 2.11 3.61 18.55
C SER A 86 1.72 4.66 17.50
N TYR A 87 2.52 4.81 16.44
CA TYR A 87 2.34 5.80 15.39
C TYR A 87 1.23 5.43 14.40
N PHE A 88 0.83 4.15 14.31
CA PHE A 88 -0.18 3.71 13.35
C PHE A 88 -1.51 4.47 13.47
N LYS A 89 -1.94 4.80 14.69
CA LYS A 89 -3.16 5.58 14.91
C LYS A 89 -3.07 6.98 14.31
N GLU A 90 -1.89 7.59 14.33
CA GLU A 90 -1.67 8.91 13.74
C GLU A 90 -1.65 8.85 12.21
N ILE A 91 -1.15 7.76 11.62
CA ILE A 91 -1.29 7.51 10.17
C ILE A 91 -2.77 7.43 9.79
N ILE A 92 -3.54 6.59 10.48
CA ILE A 92 -4.98 6.42 10.20
C ILE A 92 -5.77 7.72 10.36
N ARG A 93 -5.39 8.60 11.30
CA ARG A 93 -6.03 9.92 11.49
C ARG A 93 -5.78 10.90 10.35
N GLN A 94 -4.66 10.76 9.64
CA GLN A 94 -4.28 11.61 8.53
C GLN A 94 -4.93 11.18 7.21
N ILE A 95 -5.53 9.99 7.14
CA ILE A 95 -6.34 9.55 6.01
C ILE A 95 -7.68 10.30 5.96
N ASP A 96 -8.17 10.57 4.76
CA ASP A 96 -9.51 11.12 4.56
C ASP A 96 -10.56 10.27 5.26
N THR A 97 -11.52 10.93 5.92
CA THR A 97 -12.58 10.25 6.65
C THR A 97 -13.45 9.40 5.71
N SER A 98 -13.63 9.81 4.45
CA SER A 98 -14.36 9.01 3.45
C SER A 98 -13.66 7.69 3.15
N ASP A 99 -12.33 7.68 3.15
CA ASP A 99 -11.53 6.55 2.67
C ASP A 99 -10.98 5.69 3.81
N LYS A 100 -10.98 6.22 5.05
CA LYS A 100 -10.47 5.54 6.25
C LYS A 100 -11.04 4.13 6.40
N ASN A 101 -12.35 4.00 6.20
CA ASN A 101 -13.05 2.73 6.35
C ASN A 101 -12.64 1.71 5.28
N ASP A 102 -12.39 2.17 4.05
CA ASP A 102 -11.95 1.32 2.95
C ASP A 102 -10.53 0.82 3.20
N LEU A 103 -9.61 1.69 3.63
CA LEU A 103 -8.25 1.28 4.02
C LEU A 103 -8.27 0.24 5.14
N LEU A 104 -9.02 0.50 6.21
CA LEU A 104 -9.13 -0.42 7.35
C LEU A 104 -9.78 -1.75 6.94
N HIS A 105 -10.74 -1.73 6.02
CA HIS A 105 -11.35 -2.94 5.47
C HIS A 105 -10.33 -3.76 4.66
N ASP A 106 -9.57 -3.10 3.79
CA ASP A 106 -8.58 -3.75 2.92
C ASP A 106 -7.39 -4.32 3.74
N LEU A 107 -6.94 -3.61 4.78
CA LEU A 107 -5.93 -4.11 5.72
C LEU A 107 -6.42 -5.37 6.47
N TYR A 108 -7.71 -5.41 6.83
CA TYR A 108 -8.32 -6.58 7.45
C TYR A 108 -8.43 -7.76 6.48
N LEU A 109 -8.88 -7.53 5.24
CA LEU A 109 -8.94 -8.58 4.20
C LEU A 109 -7.55 -9.16 3.90
N SER A 110 -6.53 -8.31 3.92
CA SER A 110 -5.12 -8.68 3.76
C SER A 110 -4.51 -9.35 4.98
N LYS A 111 -5.29 -9.53 6.07
CA LYS A 111 -4.90 -10.14 7.35
C LYS A 111 -3.75 -9.41 8.06
N LEU A 112 -3.53 -8.13 7.75
CA LEU A 112 -2.52 -7.29 8.40
C LEU A 112 -3.01 -6.74 9.74
N ILE A 113 -4.33 -6.61 9.91
CA ILE A 113 -4.96 -6.24 11.19
C ILE A 113 -6.08 -7.22 11.56
N SER A 114 -6.36 -7.34 12.86
CA SER A 114 -7.50 -8.13 13.34
C SER A 114 -8.83 -7.40 13.14
N LYS A 115 -9.93 -8.13 13.25
CA LYS A 115 -11.28 -7.54 13.21
C LYS A 115 -11.48 -6.56 14.38
N GLU A 116 -11.03 -6.93 15.57
CA GLU A 116 -11.11 -6.09 16.77
C GLU A 116 -10.33 -4.78 16.58
N GLN A 117 -9.14 -4.85 15.99
CA GLN A 117 -8.31 -3.68 15.71
C GLN A 117 -8.98 -2.77 14.67
N ARG A 118 -9.53 -3.33 13.58
CA ARG A 118 -10.30 -2.59 12.58
C ARG A 118 -11.48 -1.85 13.23
N ASP A 119 -12.31 -2.58 13.98
CA ASP A 119 -13.52 -2.01 14.61
C ASP A 119 -13.16 -0.91 15.62
N PHE A 120 -12.06 -1.07 16.36
CA PHE A 120 -11.54 -0.03 17.24
C PHE A 120 -11.12 1.24 16.48
N LEU A 121 -10.41 1.10 15.36
CA LEU A 121 -9.90 2.22 14.55
C LEU A 121 -10.98 2.89 13.69
N THR A 122 -12.05 2.18 13.35
CA THR A 122 -13.21 2.77 12.66
C THR A 122 -13.96 3.72 13.58
N ASN A 123 -14.15 3.33 14.85
CA ASN A 123 -14.94 4.07 15.84
C ASN A 123 -14.17 5.19 16.58
N ASN A 124 -12.86 5.30 16.38
CA ASN A 124 -11.98 6.33 16.97
C ASN A 124 -11.23 7.12 15.89
#